data_AF-A0A1E7GNF4-F1
#
_entry.id   AF-A0A1E7GNF4-F1
#
_cell.length_a   1.000
_cell.length_b   1.000
_cell.length_c   1.000
_cell.angle_alpha   90.00
_cell.angle_beta   90.00
_cell.angle_gamma   90.00
#
_symmetry.space_group_name_H-M   'P 1'
#
loop_
_entity.id
_entity.type
_entity.pdbx_description
1 polymer ?
#
loop_
_entity_poly.entity_id
_entity_poly.type
_entity_poly.pdbx_seq_one_letter_code
_entity_poly.pdbx_strand_id
1 'polypeptide(L)'
;MKKSIQALIVIVTVALAASPFAMEFSADMISQMATGNIAGKIYFKNPDVTRSEMMGMISITKRPIVYQIFDSTKKYYVSSIDELKNKNPIADAGDFESWIKQNNMKNMGKESISGYKCQIYEGELQVEQSQPPMHMKLWYSKKLNYPIKTEITLPPPMGKMTSYLENIKPGKLPESLFVIPNGYAKAASMEEAMGMPDMGALLGNITTGGGGSSSEEKMPSKEEMDEMMKKMKEMMKQMQQNN
;
A
#
# COMPACT_ATOMS: atom_id res chain seq x y z
N MET A 1 60.58 -28.23 44.93
CA MET A 1 60.22 -27.15 43.98
C MET A 1 59.18 -27.69 43.00
N LYS A 2 57.90 -27.38 43.20
CA LYS A 2 56.81 -27.74 42.26
C LYS A 2 56.20 -26.43 41.76
N LYS A 3 56.41 -26.10 40.49
CA LYS A 3 55.86 -24.88 39.88
C LYS A 3 54.47 -25.21 39.32
N SER A 4 53.45 -24.60 39.89
CA SER A 4 52.06 -24.68 39.43
C SER A 4 51.90 -23.81 38.18
N ILE A 5 51.45 -24.41 37.08
CA ILE A 5 51.06 -23.69 35.86
C ILE A 5 49.57 -23.40 35.97
N GLN A 6 49.21 -22.13 36.19
CA GLN A 6 47.82 -21.69 36.08
C GLN A 6 47.55 -21.34 34.61
N ALA A 7 46.66 -22.09 33.98
CA ALA A 7 46.13 -21.77 32.65
C ALA A 7 45.03 -20.72 32.81
N LEU A 8 45.26 -19.53 32.27
CA LEU A 8 44.29 -18.44 32.19
C LEU A 8 43.38 -18.67 30.98
N ILE A 9 42.12 -19.08 31.21
CA ILE A 9 41.10 -19.19 30.15
C ILE A 9 40.48 -17.81 29.95
N VAL A 10 40.77 -17.18 28.81
CA VAL A 10 40.11 -15.95 28.38
C VAL A 10 38.82 -16.34 27.64
N ILE A 11 37.67 -16.14 28.28
CA ILE A 11 36.35 -16.27 27.66
C ILE A 11 36.11 -15.01 26.83
N VAL A 12 36.23 -15.12 25.51
CA VAL A 12 35.87 -14.05 24.57
C VAL A 12 34.35 -14.09 24.37
N THR A 13 33.63 -13.25 25.11
CA THR A 13 32.21 -12.97 24.85
C THR A 13 32.09 -12.10 23.60
N VAL A 14 31.85 -12.73 22.45
CA VAL A 14 31.45 -12.02 21.23
C VAL A 14 30.04 -11.48 21.44
N ALA A 15 29.95 -10.21 21.82
CA ALA A 15 28.70 -9.47 21.80
C ALA A 15 28.29 -9.26 20.33
N LEU A 16 27.39 -10.10 19.83
CA LEU A 16 26.67 -9.83 18.60
C LEU A 16 25.85 -8.56 18.81
N ALA A 17 26.39 -7.43 18.36
CA ALA A 17 25.66 -6.19 18.26
C ALA A 17 24.45 -6.44 17.34
N ALA A 18 23.25 -6.47 17.91
CA ALA A 18 22.02 -6.45 17.14
C ALA A 18 22.01 -5.11 16.38
N SER A 19 22.25 -5.17 15.08
CA SER A 19 22.15 -4.02 14.21
C SER A 19 20.78 -3.36 14.40
N PRO A 20 20.71 -2.02 14.59
CA PRO A 20 19.45 -1.29 14.78
C PRO A 20 18.62 -1.17 13.48
N PHE A 21 18.97 -1.92 12.44
CA PHE A 21 18.25 -1.88 11.17
C PHE A 21 16.92 -2.62 11.31
N ALA A 22 15.86 -1.99 10.84
CA ALA A 22 14.56 -2.63 10.67
C ALA A 22 14.74 -3.94 9.91
N MET A 23 14.11 -4.99 10.41
CA MET A 23 14.20 -6.32 9.84
C MET A 23 13.49 -6.34 8.49
N GLU A 24 14.20 -6.70 7.42
CA GLU A 24 13.57 -7.03 6.14
C GLU A 24 12.64 -8.24 6.32
N PHE A 25 11.48 -8.24 5.66
CA PHE A 25 10.55 -9.37 5.73
C PHE A 25 9.62 -9.45 4.52
N SER A 26 9.13 -10.66 4.27
CA SER A 26 7.95 -10.89 3.43
C SER A 26 6.77 -11.38 4.27
N ALA A 27 5.55 -11.07 3.88
CA ALA A 27 4.33 -11.57 4.54
C ALA A 27 3.17 -11.69 3.55
N ASP A 28 2.18 -12.49 3.91
CA ASP A 28 0.87 -12.44 3.28
C ASP A 28 0.08 -11.29 3.91
N MET A 29 -0.64 -10.52 3.09
CA MET A 29 -1.45 -9.39 3.52
C MET A 29 -2.91 -9.70 3.22
N ILE A 30 -3.78 -9.63 4.23
CA ILE A 30 -5.21 -9.83 4.09
C ILE A 30 -5.93 -8.54 4.43
N SER A 31 -6.73 -8.03 3.49
CA SER A 31 -7.59 -6.87 3.67
C SER A 31 -9.05 -7.30 3.66
N GLN A 32 -9.71 -7.20 4.80
CA GLN A 32 -11.12 -7.53 4.98
C GLN A 32 -11.96 -6.27 4.84
N MET A 33 -13.03 -6.37 4.05
CA MET A 33 -14.03 -5.32 3.84
C MET A 33 -15.42 -5.95 3.74
N ALA A 34 -16.47 -5.14 3.85
CA ALA A 34 -17.86 -5.65 3.80
C ALA A 34 -18.18 -6.39 2.48
N THR A 35 -17.49 -6.04 1.39
CA THR A 35 -17.64 -6.64 0.06
C THR A 35 -16.85 -7.93 -0.14
N GLY A 36 -15.99 -8.31 0.80
CA GLY A 36 -15.18 -9.53 0.74
C GLY A 36 -13.75 -9.33 1.27
N ASN A 37 -12.94 -10.38 1.13
CA ASN A 37 -11.53 -10.34 1.52
C ASN A 37 -10.66 -10.23 0.27
N ILE A 38 -9.65 -9.37 0.34
CA ILE A 38 -8.62 -9.23 -0.68
C ILE A 38 -7.32 -9.75 -0.08
N ALA A 39 -6.75 -10.77 -0.73
CA ALA A 39 -5.43 -11.28 -0.38
C ALA A 39 -4.35 -10.63 -1.25
N GLY A 40 -3.16 -10.48 -0.68
CA GLY A 40 -2.00 -9.94 -1.33
C GLY A 40 -0.71 -10.37 -0.65
N LYS A 41 0.41 -9.82 -1.11
CA LYS A 41 1.73 -10.01 -0.53
C LYS A 41 2.38 -8.68 -0.25
N ILE A 42 3.23 -8.66 0.77
CA ILE A 42 4.10 -7.52 1.06
C ILE A 42 5.53 -7.98 1.22
N TYR A 43 6.45 -7.17 0.71
CA TYR A 43 7.88 -7.29 0.84
C TYR A 43 8.39 -5.96 1.38
N PHE A 44 8.81 -5.94 2.63
CA PHE A 44 9.31 -4.76 3.30
C PHE A 44 10.82 -4.84 3.42
N LYS A 45 11.52 -3.92 2.76
CA LYS A 45 12.98 -3.82 2.87
C LYS A 45 13.34 -2.83 3.99
N ASN A 46 12.76 -1.64 3.94
CA ASN A 46 12.92 -0.59 4.92
C ASN A 46 11.80 0.45 4.74
N PRO A 47 11.70 1.48 5.58
CA PRO A 47 10.64 2.49 5.49
C PRO A 47 10.51 3.22 4.15
N ASP A 48 11.60 3.28 3.39
CA ASP A 48 11.66 3.96 2.09
C ASP A 48 11.43 3.03 0.91
N VAL A 49 11.62 1.72 1.10
CA VAL A 49 11.58 0.71 0.04
C VAL A 49 10.65 -0.44 0.43
N THR A 50 9.49 -0.49 -0.22
CA THR A 50 8.50 -1.55 -0.03
C THR A 50 7.93 -2.00 -1.36
N ARG A 51 7.40 -3.23 -1.38
CA ARG A 51 6.62 -3.76 -2.49
C ARG A 51 5.36 -4.40 -1.94
N SER A 52 4.22 -4.14 -2.56
CA SER A 52 2.99 -4.89 -2.33
C SER A 52 2.42 -5.42 -3.64
N GLU A 53 1.75 -6.55 -3.56
CA GLU A 53 1.10 -7.21 -4.68
C GLU A 53 -0.35 -7.48 -4.28
N MET A 54 -1.30 -6.86 -4.97
CA MET A 54 -2.71 -6.97 -4.61
C MET A 54 -3.58 -6.68 -5.84
N MET A 55 -4.60 -7.52 -6.09
CA MET A 55 -5.55 -7.37 -7.22
C MET A 55 -4.87 -7.16 -8.58
N GLY A 56 -3.81 -7.92 -8.89
CA GLY A 56 -3.10 -7.83 -10.17
C GLY A 56 -2.25 -6.56 -10.35
N MET A 57 -2.19 -5.69 -9.33
CA MET A 57 -1.30 -4.54 -9.29
C MET A 57 -0.10 -4.83 -8.39
N ILE A 58 1.10 -4.56 -8.90
CA ILE A 58 2.33 -4.54 -8.12
C ILE A 58 2.66 -3.07 -7.83
N SER A 59 2.73 -2.71 -6.55
CA SER A 59 3.18 -1.39 -6.12
C SER A 59 4.59 -1.51 -5.56
N ILE A 60 5.54 -0.75 -6.10
CA ILE A 60 6.89 -0.60 -5.55
C ILE A 60 7.06 0.84 -5.08
N THR A 61 7.19 1.04 -3.78
CA THR A 61 7.51 2.35 -3.20
C THR A 61 9.01 2.47 -3.07
N LYS A 62 9.56 3.55 -3.62
CA LYS A 62 10.92 4.06 -3.38
C LYS A 62 10.78 5.54 -3.06
N ARG A 63 10.58 5.88 -1.78
CA ARG A 63 10.19 7.24 -1.39
C ARG A 63 11.08 8.32 -2.04
N PRO A 64 10.49 9.41 -2.56
CA PRO A 64 9.05 9.77 -2.55
C PRO A 64 8.24 9.18 -3.73
N ILE A 65 8.83 8.30 -4.54
CA ILE A 65 8.25 7.79 -5.79
C ILE A 65 7.54 6.44 -5.57
N VAL A 66 6.42 6.24 -6.25
CA VAL A 66 5.70 4.97 -6.28
C VAL A 66 5.51 4.50 -7.72
N TYR A 67 5.87 3.25 -7.97
CA TYR A 67 5.68 2.58 -9.26
C TYR A 67 4.50 1.62 -9.15
N GLN A 68 3.47 1.84 -9.95
CA GLN A 68 2.30 0.97 -10.05
C GLN A 68 2.39 0.19 -11.36
N ILE A 69 2.63 -1.11 -11.25
CA ILE A 69 3.00 -2.00 -12.36
C ILE A 69 1.83 -2.96 -12.63
N PHE A 70 1.51 -3.11 -13.91
CA PHE A 70 0.41 -3.94 -14.39
C PHE A 70 0.92 -5.03 -15.33
N ASP A 71 0.83 -6.27 -14.88
CA ASP A 71 1.37 -7.41 -15.62
C ASP A 71 0.58 -7.74 -16.88
N SER A 72 -0.72 -7.42 -16.90
CA SER A 72 -1.64 -7.66 -18.02
C SER A 72 -1.32 -6.82 -19.25
N THR A 73 -0.87 -5.58 -19.05
CA THR A 73 -0.58 -4.62 -20.12
C THR A 73 0.91 -4.43 -20.37
N LYS A 74 1.76 -4.98 -19.48
CA LYS A 74 3.21 -4.71 -19.44
C LYS A 74 3.49 -3.20 -19.39
N LYS A 75 2.70 -2.48 -18.60
CA LYS A 75 2.88 -1.05 -18.36
C LYS A 75 3.06 -0.74 -16.89
N TYR A 76 3.62 0.42 -16.60
CA TYR A 76 3.67 0.99 -15.27
C TYR A 76 3.34 2.47 -15.26
N TYR A 77 2.68 2.93 -14.21
CA TYR A 77 2.47 4.34 -13.91
C TYR A 77 3.39 4.77 -12.77
N VAL A 78 3.82 6.03 -12.79
CA VAL A 78 4.68 6.62 -11.76
C VAL A 78 3.88 7.71 -11.06
N SER A 79 3.69 7.55 -9.76
CA SER A 79 3.08 8.55 -8.87
C SER A 79 4.05 8.94 -7.75
N SER A 80 3.63 9.90 -6.94
CA SER A 80 4.32 10.33 -5.72
C SER A 80 3.54 9.94 -4.47
N ILE A 81 4.23 9.85 -3.33
CA ILE A 81 3.57 9.72 -2.02
C ILE A 81 2.58 10.87 -1.77
N ASP A 82 2.90 12.07 -2.23
CA ASP A 82 2.02 13.24 -2.10
C ASP A 82 0.71 13.10 -2.89
N GLU A 83 0.74 12.49 -4.08
CA GLU A 83 -0.48 12.15 -4.81
C GLU A 83 -1.31 11.07 -4.11
N LEU A 84 -0.64 10.08 -3.50
CA LEU A 84 -1.30 8.94 -2.86
C LEU A 84 -1.86 9.26 -1.47
N LYS A 85 -1.23 10.15 -0.70
CA LYS A 85 -1.67 10.44 0.69
C LYS A 85 -3.08 11.03 0.74
N ASN A 86 -3.50 11.72 -0.30
CA ASN A 86 -4.86 12.26 -0.47
C ASN A 86 -5.92 11.17 -0.70
N LYS A 87 -5.51 9.92 -0.97
CA LYS A 87 -6.41 8.77 -1.14
C LYS A 87 -6.19 7.70 -0.07
N ASN A 88 -4.98 7.62 0.48
CA ASN A 88 -4.59 6.68 1.52
C ASN A 88 -3.60 7.37 2.50
N PRO A 89 -4.06 7.83 3.67
CA PRO A 89 -3.22 8.60 4.59
C PRO A 89 -2.05 7.80 5.18
N ILE A 90 -2.09 6.46 5.11
CA ILE A 90 -0.96 5.59 5.52
C ILE A 90 0.19 5.62 4.50
N ALA A 91 -0.06 6.07 3.25
CA ALA A 91 0.99 6.13 2.24
C ALA A 91 2.21 6.94 2.72
N ASP A 92 2.01 7.97 3.54
CA ASP A 92 3.08 8.81 4.07
C ASP A 92 3.66 8.34 5.43
N ALA A 93 3.31 7.15 5.92
CA ALA A 93 3.75 6.65 7.22
C ALA A 93 5.17 6.03 7.22
N GLY A 94 6.08 6.53 6.37
CA GLY A 94 7.47 6.06 6.28
C GLY A 94 8.26 6.38 7.53
N ASP A 95 8.34 7.66 7.88
CA ASP A 95 8.72 8.07 9.23
C ASP A 95 7.50 7.95 10.15
N PHE A 96 7.27 6.73 10.62
CA PHE A 96 6.11 6.40 11.42
C PHE A 96 6.02 7.24 12.71
N GLU A 97 7.15 7.55 13.37
CA GLU A 97 7.15 8.33 14.61
C GLU A 97 6.77 9.79 14.39
N SER A 98 7.26 10.40 13.30
CA SER A 98 6.83 11.74 12.90
C SER A 98 5.37 11.73 12.44
N TRP A 99 4.96 10.71 11.69
CA TRP A 99 3.60 10.58 11.18
C TRP A 99 2.56 10.49 12.31
N ILE A 100 2.80 9.68 13.36
CA ILE A 100 1.87 9.60 14.50
C ILE A 100 1.76 10.92 15.27
N LYS A 101 2.85 11.69 15.36
CA LYS A 101 2.86 12.99 16.04
C LYS A 101 2.09 14.03 15.24
N GLN A 102 2.36 14.12 13.93
CA GLN A 102 1.68 15.05 13.02
C GLN A 102 0.18 14.80 12.96
N ASN A 103 -0.24 13.53 13.04
CA ASN A 103 -1.64 13.13 13.00
C ASN A 103 -2.28 12.99 14.39
N ASN A 104 -1.61 13.43 15.47
CA ASN A 104 -2.11 13.37 16.85
C ASN A 104 -2.64 11.98 17.27
N MET A 105 -2.00 10.92 16.80
CA MET A 105 -2.40 9.55 17.10
C MET A 105 -2.11 9.23 18.57
N LYS A 106 -3.13 8.74 19.29
CA LYS A 106 -3.05 8.41 20.71
C LYS A 106 -2.50 7.00 20.89
N ASN A 107 -1.61 6.84 21.86
CA ASN A 107 -1.14 5.53 22.27
C ASN A 107 -2.20 4.85 23.16
N MET A 108 -2.70 3.69 22.72
CA MET A 108 -3.78 2.94 23.38
C MET A 108 -3.29 1.73 24.18
N GLY A 109 -1.97 1.55 24.31
CA GLY A 109 -1.37 0.42 25.02
C GLY A 109 -0.69 -0.58 24.09
N LYS A 110 -0.53 -1.82 24.57
CA LYS A 110 0.28 -2.85 23.92
C LYS A 110 -0.51 -4.14 23.77
N GLU A 111 -0.30 -4.84 22.66
CA GLU A 111 -0.90 -6.14 22.37
C GLU A 111 0.09 -6.99 21.58
N SER A 112 -0.02 -8.32 21.64
CA SER A 112 0.78 -9.21 20.80
C SER A 112 -0.05 -9.73 19.63
N ILE A 113 0.39 -9.49 18.40
CA ILE A 113 -0.24 -10.00 17.18
C ILE A 113 0.76 -10.89 16.45
N SER A 114 0.36 -12.12 16.12
CA SER A 114 1.18 -13.08 15.36
C SER A 114 2.58 -13.30 15.97
N GLY A 115 2.68 -13.27 17.32
CA GLY A 115 3.93 -13.42 18.05
C GLY A 115 4.80 -12.16 18.16
N TYR A 116 4.35 -11.01 17.63
CA TYR A 116 5.06 -9.74 17.73
C TYR A 116 4.42 -8.81 18.75
N LYS A 117 5.25 -8.19 19.60
CA LYS A 117 4.80 -7.16 20.54
C LYS A 117 4.55 -5.86 19.77
N CYS A 118 3.30 -5.42 19.77
CA CYS A 118 2.86 -4.21 19.09
C CYS A 118 2.50 -3.10 20.09
N GLN A 119 2.78 -1.86 19.71
CA GLN A 119 2.18 -0.68 20.31
C GLN A 119 0.95 -0.29 19.49
N ILE A 120 -0.16 0.00 20.16
CA ILE A 120 -1.41 0.36 19.52
C ILE A 120 -1.49 1.88 19.45
N TYR A 121 -1.80 2.42 18.27
CA TYR A 121 -2.12 3.82 18.08
C TYR A 121 -3.49 4.00 17.44
N GLU A 122 -4.20 5.05 17.82
CA GLU A 122 -5.58 5.31 17.39
C GLU A 122 -5.83 6.81 17.26
N GLY A 123 -6.59 7.22 16.23
CA GLY A 123 -6.87 8.62 15.98
C GLY A 123 -7.80 8.85 14.79
N GLU A 124 -8.18 10.10 14.59
CA GLU A 124 -9.01 10.56 13.47
C GLU A 124 -8.12 11.21 12.41
N LEU A 125 -8.25 10.77 11.16
CA LEU A 125 -7.47 11.28 10.05
C LEU A 125 -8.37 12.04 9.08
N GLN A 126 -8.03 13.31 8.85
CA GLN A 126 -8.66 14.13 7.82
C GLN A 126 -7.89 13.98 6.51
N VAL A 127 -8.47 13.29 5.53
CA VAL A 127 -7.83 13.10 4.22
C VAL A 127 -8.14 14.26 3.26
N GLU A 128 -9.38 14.73 3.29
CA GLU A 128 -9.84 15.87 2.50
C GLU A 128 -10.79 16.71 3.35
N GLN A 129 -10.72 18.03 3.29
CA GLN A 129 -11.59 18.90 4.11
C GLN A 129 -13.10 18.69 3.86
N SER A 130 -13.45 18.20 2.68
CA SER A 130 -14.84 17.94 2.27
C SER A 130 -15.43 16.64 2.83
N GLN A 131 -14.58 15.73 3.34
CA GLN A 131 -14.98 14.42 3.84
C GLN A 131 -14.99 14.38 5.37
N PRO A 132 -15.85 13.55 6.00
CA PRO A 132 -15.74 13.31 7.43
C PRO A 132 -14.39 12.66 7.77
N PRO A 133 -13.82 12.92 8.97
CA PRO A 133 -12.62 12.25 9.43
C PRO A 133 -12.79 10.73 9.42
N MET A 134 -11.71 10.02 9.10
CA MET A 134 -11.66 8.57 9.16
C MET A 134 -11.04 8.14 10.48
N HIS A 135 -11.75 7.30 11.22
CA HIS A 135 -11.20 6.69 12.42
C HIS A 135 -10.21 5.59 12.03
N MET A 136 -8.99 5.66 12.57
CA MET A 136 -7.92 4.72 12.30
C MET A 136 -7.33 4.15 13.59
N LYS A 137 -7.07 2.85 13.58
CA LYS A 137 -6.33 2.13 14.60
C LYS A 137 -5.25 1.26 13.98
N LEU A 138 -4.06 1.24 14.56
CA LEU A 138 -2.92 0.51 14.02
C LEU A 138 -2.12 -0.17 15.13
N TRP A 139 -1.55 -1.33 14.81
CA TRP A 139 -0.71 -2.13 15.69
C TRP A 139 0.72 -2.16 15.15
N TYR A 140 1.57 -1.30 15.71
CA TYR A 140 2.93 -1.09 15.25
C TYR A 140 3.95 -1.99 15.96
N SER A 141 4.67 -2.80 15.18
CA SER A 141 5.77 -3.63 15.70
C SER A 141 7.10 -2.91 15.55
N LYS A 142 7.71 -2.50 16.66
CA LYS A 142 9.05 -1.88 16.65
C LYS A 142 10.12 -2.82 16.08
N LYS A 143 9.94 -4.14 16.22
CA LYS A 143 10.88 -5.14 15.70
C LYS A 143 10.90 -5.17 14.17
N LEU A 144 9.72 -5.04 13.54
CA LEU A 144 9.59 -5.00 12.08
C LEU A 144 9.68 -3.58 11.53
N ASN A 145 9.55 -2.57 12.39
CA ASN A 145 9.38 -1.16 12.01
C ASN A 145 8.21 -0.97 11.02
N TYR A 146 7.10 -1.68 11.28
CA TYR A 146 5.95 -1.77 10.38
C TYR A 146 4.65 -2.05 11.15
N PRO A 147 3.48 -1.52 10.71
CA PRO A 147 2.17 -1.89 11.26
C PRO A 147 1.76 -3.31 10.83
N ILE A 148 1.57 -4.21 11.79
CA ILE A 148 1.14 -5.60 11.53
C ILE A 148 -0.36 -5.69 11.25
N LYS A 149 -1.13 -4.74 11.81
CA LYS A 149 -2.57 -4.63 11.61
C LYS A 149 -2.97 -3.16 11.54
N THR A 150 -3.96 -2.88 10.71
CA THR A 150 -4.61 -1.59 10.57
C THR A 150 -6.11 -1.79 10.47
N GLU A 151 -6.87 -0.99 11.19
CA GLU A 151 -8.32 -0.87 11.08
C GLU A 151 -8.65 0.57 10.69
N ILE A 152 -9.50 0.73 9.69
CA ILE A 152 -9.99 2.02 9.21
C ILE A 152 -11.52 1.93 9.16
N THR A 153 -12.20 2.88 9.79
CA THR A 153 -13.63 3.05 9.63
C THR A 153 -13.87 4.09 8.55
N LEU A 154 -14.35 3.62 7.40
CA LEU A 154 -14.70 4.47 6.27
C LEU A 154 -16.17 4.89 6.38
N PRO A 155 -16.55 6.03 5.78
CA PRO A 155 -17.94 6.46 5.74
C PRO A 155 -18.86 5.42 5.07
N PRO A 156 -20.15 5.37 5.41
CA PRO A 156 -21.12 4.52 4.73
C PRO A 156 -21.12 4.77 3.20
N PRO A 157 -21.28 3.74 2.37
CA PRO A 157 -21.59 2.35 2.70
C PRO A 157 -20.36 1.45 2.96
N MET A 158 -19.14 1.97 2.90
CA MET A 158 -17.91 1.16 2.91
C MET A 158 -17.62 0.48 4.25
N GLY A 159 -17.98 1.13 5.37
CA GLY A 159 -17.87 0.56 6.71
C GLY A 159 -16.42 0.32 7.14
N LYS A 160 -16.17 -0.75 7.90
CA LYS A 160 -14.86 -1.05 8.46
C LYS A 160 -13.99 -1.85 7.49
N MET A 161 -12.78 -1.37 7.23
CA MET A 161 -11.71 -2.10 6.56
C MET A 161 -10.66 -2.53 7.59
N THR A 162 -10.27 -3.80 7.56
CA THR A 162 -9.20 -4.33 8.43
C THR A 162 -8.13 -4.99 7.57
N SER A 163 -6.89 -4.50 7.63
CA SER A 163 -5.74 -5.09 6.96
C SER A 163 -4.78 -5.67 8.00
N TYR A 164 -4.27 -6.89 7.78
CA TYR A 164 -3.30 -7.52 8.66
C TYR A 164 -2.33 -8.43 7.92
N LEU A 165 -1.18 -8.69 8.57
CA LEU A 165 -0.14 -9.55 8.06
C LEU A 165 -0.18 -10.94 8.69
N GLU A 166 -0.04 -11.96 7.85
CA GLU A 166 0.14 -13.36 8.22
C GLU A 166 1.43 -13.92 7.63
N ASN A 167 1.88 -15.08 8.14
CA ASN A 167 3.05 -15.79 7.63
C ASN A 167 4.30 -14.90 7.47
N ILE A 168 4.53 -13.99 8.43
CA ILE A 168 5.63 -13.05 8.41
C ILE A 168 6.96 -13.82 8.48
N LYS A 169 7.77 -13.68 7.43
CA LYS A 169 9.08 -14.31 7.27
C LYS A 169 10.16 -13.24 7.25
N PRO A 170 10.82 -13.01 8.40
CA PRO A 170 12.05 -12.23 8.46
C PRO A 170 13.14 -12.78 7.55
N GLY A 171 13.87 -11.90 6.89
CA GLY A 171 15.04 -12.29 6.11
C GLY A 171 15.37 -11.28 5.03
N LYS A 172 16.61 -11.34 4.55
CA LYS A 172 17.07 -10.50 3.47
C LYS A 172 16.29 -10.80 2.20
N LEU A 173 15.77 -9.76 1.56
CA LEU A 173 15.01 -9.81 0.33
C LEU A 173 15.93 -9.53 -0.86
N PRO A 174 15.75 -10.23 -1.99
CA PRO A 174 16.52 -9.96 -3.20
C PRO A 174 16.17 -8.59 -3.78
N GLU A 175 17.19 -7.84 -4.22
CA GLU A 175 17.04 -6.52 -4.84
C GLU A 175 16.11 -6.52 -6.05
N SER A 176 16.05 -7.65 -6.77
CA SER A 176 15.21 -7.82 -7.95
C SER A 176 13.71 -7.71 -7.67
N LEU A 177 13.26 -7.83 -6.42
CA LEU A 177 11.85 -7.58 -6.07
C LEU A 177 11.50 -6.08 -6.20
N PHE A 178 12.47 -5.20 -6.02
CA PHE A 178 12.25 -3.75 -5.93
C PHE A 178 12.64 -3.03 -7.21
N VAL A 179 12.70 -3.71 -8.35
CA VAL A 179 12.93 -3.11 -9.67
C VAL A 179 11.74 -3.37 -10.57
N ILE A 180 11.51 -2.46 -11.52
CA ILE A 180 10.55 -2.69 -12.58
C ILE A 180 11.12 -3.80 -13.47
N PRO A 181 10.36 -4.86 -13.78
CA PRO A 181 10.86 -5.91 -14.66
C PRO A 181 11.15 -5.39 -16.07
N ASN A 182 12.05 -6.06 -16.78
CA ASN A 182 12.33 -5.75 -18.18
C ASN A 182 11.08 -5.95 -19.05
N GLY A 183 10.94 -5.12 -20.08
CA GLY A 183 9.83 -5.19 -21.04
C GLY A 183 8.58 -4.40 -20.62
N TYR A 184 8.64 -3.65 -19.53
CA TYR A 184 7.54 -2.78 -19.11
C TYR A 184 7.72 -1.36 -19.65
N ALA A 185 6.66 -0.77 -20.19
CA ALA A 185 6.65 0.59 -20.68
C ALA A 185 6.01 1.55 -19.67
N LYS A 186 6.54 2.77 -19.57
CA LYS A 186 5.91 3.82 -18.77
C LYS A 186 4.63 4.29 -19.46
N ALA A 187 3.52 4.32 -18.74
CA ALA A 187 2.26 4.92 -19.16
C ALA A 187 2.20 6.40 -18.76
N ALA A 188 1.42 7.18 -19.51
CA ALA A 188 1.15 8.59 -19.23
C ALA A 188 0.15 8.77 -18.08
N SER A 189 -0.75 7.80 -17.88
CA SER A 189 -1.73 7.80 -16.78
C SER A 189 -1.93 6.41 -16.18
N MET A 190 -2.62 6.37 -15.04
CA MET A 190 -3.00 5.12 -14.39
C MET A 190 -3.96 4.30 -15.26
N GLU A 191 -4.91 4.95 -15.91
CA GLU A 191 -5.91 4.34 -16.80
C GLU A 191 -5.23 3.69 -18.01
N GLU A 192 -4.26 4.39 -18.62
CA GLU A 192 -3.48 3.86 -19.73
C GLU A 192 -2.61 2.65 -19.29
N ALA A 193 -2.07 2.70 -18.06
CA ALA A 193 -1.32 1.59 -17.48
C ALA A 193 -2.22 0.36 -17.23
N MET A 194 -3.46 0.57 -16.80
CA MET A 194 -4.46 -0.49 -16.60
C MET A 194 -5.03 -1.03 -17.91
N GLY A 195 -4.75 -0.38 -19.06
CA GLY A 195 -5.31 -0.76 -20.35
C GLY A 195 -6.79 -0.41 -20.48
N MET A 196 -7.29 0.49 -19.62
CA MET A 196 -8.63 1.05 -19.77
C MET A 196 -8.61 2.09 -20.88
N PRO A 197 -9.65 2.14 -21.73
CA PRO A 197 -9.77 3.19 -22.73
C PRO A 197 -9.85 4.55 -22.02
N ASP A 198 -9.21 5.56 -22.60
CA ASP A 198 -9.33 6.94 -22.13
C ASP A 198 -10.81 7.36 -22.21
N MET A 199 -11.45 7.46 -21.05
CA MET A 199 -12.85 7.85 -20.94
C MET A 199 -13.07 9.29 -21.43
N GLY A 200 -12.03 10.14 -21.39
CA GLY A 200 -12.04 11.48 -21.97
C GLY A 200 -12.08 11.44 -23.51
N ALA A 201 -11.38 10.51 -24.14
CA ALA A 201 -11.46 10.29 -25.59
C ALA A 201 -12.78 9.60 -26.02
N LEU A 202 -13.34 8.71 -25.18
CA LEU A 202 -14.65 8.10 -25.41
C LEU A 202 -15.80 9.13 -25.31
N LEU A 203 -15.71 10.09 -24.40
CA LEU A 203 -16.66 11.21 -24.30
C LEU A 203 -16.36 12.32 -25.31
N GLY A 204 -15.10 12.53 -25.68
CA GLY A 204 -14.65 13.53 -26.66
C GLY A 204 -15.07 13.23 -28.10
N ASN A 205 -15.25 11.95 -28.44
CA ASN A 205 -15.79 11.56 -29.76
C ASN A 205 -17.32 11.69 -29.88
N ILE A 206 -18.03 12.05 -28.80
CA ILE A 206 -19.44 12.51 -28.87
C ILE A 206 -19.53 14.03 -29.09
N THR A 207 -18.44 14.78 -28.88
CA THR A 207 -18.42 16.25 -29.01
C THR A 207 -17.62 16.79 -30.19
N THR A 208 -17.06 15.93 -31.06
CA THR A 208 -16.55 16.38 -32.38
C THR A 208 -17.69 16.63 -33.36
N GLY A 209 -18.48 17.65 -33.03
CA GLY A 209 -19.49 18.30 -33.85
C GLY A 209 -19.49 19.80 -33.55
N GLY A 210 -18.34 20.46 -33.73
CA GLY A 210 -18.27 21.92 -33.88
C GLY A 210 -17.90 22.72 -32.63
N GLY A 211 -16.70 23.31 -32.69
CA GLY A 211 -16.31 24.63 -32.18
C GLY A 211 -16.99 25.22 -30.94
N GLY A 212 -16.17 25.57 -29.94
CA GLY A 212 -16.43 26.73 -29.08
C GLY A 212 -16.33 26.47 -27.58
N SER A 213 -15.53 27.32 -26.95
CA SER A 213 -15.42 27.65 -25.54
C SER A 213 -16.66 27.43 -24.65
N SER A 214 -16.35 27.15 -23.38
CA SER A 214 -17.08 27.48 -22.13
C SER A 214 -18.32 26.67 -21.72
N SER A 215 -18.19 26.08 -20.52
CA SER A 215 -19.19 25.92 -19.44
C SER A 215 -20.55 25.32 -19.79
N GLU A 216 -20.72 24.03 -19.46
CA GLU A 216 -21.87 23.44 -18.72
C GLU A 216 -21.65 21.91 -18.68
N GLU A 217 -21.30 21.35 -17.52
CA GLU A 217 -21.30 19.90 -17.31
C GLU A 217 -22.75 19.39 -17.35
N LYS A 218 -23.21 19.08 -18.56
CA LYS A 218 -24.46 18.34 -18.76
C LYS A 218 -24.21 16.89 -18.35
N MET A 219 -24.92 16.44 -17.32
CA MET A 219 -24.94 15.03 -16.92
C MET A 219 -25.25 14.16 -18.15
N PRO A 220 -24.55 13.01 -18.32
CA PRO A 220 -24.86 12.06 -19.40
C PRO A 220 -26.33 11.67 -19.36
N SER A 221 -26.92 11.50 -20.53
CA SER A 221 -28.28 10.98 -20.65
C SER A 221 -28.39 9.59 -20.00
N LYS A 222 -29.61 9.22 -19.64
CA LYS A 222 -29.89 7.91 -19.02
C LYS A 222 -29.43 6.74 -19.89
N GLU A 223 -29.55 6.88 -21.21
CA GLU A 223 -29.12 5.87 -22.18
C GLU A 223 -27.59 5.72 -22.21
N GLU A 224 -26.85 6.84 -22.10
CA GLU A 224 -25.38 6.83 -22.02
C GLU A 224 -24.88 6.24 -20.70
N MET A 225 -25.58 6.51 -19.58
CA MET A 225 -25.28 5.86 -18.30
C MET A 225 -25.54 4.35 -18.35
N ASP A 226 -26.63 3.92 -18.99
CA ASP A 226 -26.95 2.49 -19.13
C ASP A 226 -25.93 1.77 -20.02
N GLU A 227 -25.45 2.40 -21.09
CA GLU A 227 -24.40 1.83 -21.94
C GLU A 227 -23.04 1.74 -21.22
N MET A 228 -22.71 2.78 -20.43
CA MET A 228 -21.49 2.79 -19.61
C MET A 228 -21.52 1.69 -18.54
N MET A 229 -22.66 1.53 -17.85
CA MET A 229 -22.89 0.46 -16.87
C MET A 229 -22.79 -0.93 -17.50
N LYS A 230 -23.25 -1.08 -18.75
CA LYS A 230 -23.14 -2.34 -19.49
C LYS A 230 -21.69 -2.67 -19.83
N LYS A 231 -20.93 -1.72 -20.37
CA LYS A 231 -19.49 -1.90 -20.67
C LYS A 231 -18.67 -2.20 -19.40
N MET A 232 -18.97 -1.53 -18.30
CA MET A 232 -18.30 -1.77 -17.02
C MET A 232 -18.59 -3.19 -16.48
N LYS A 233 -19.83 -3.67 -16.60
CA LYS A 233 -20.18 -5.06 -16.25
C LYS A 233 -19.46 -6.08 -17.14
N GLU A 234 -19.35 -5.83 -18.44
CA GLU A 234 -18.62 -6.71 -19.36
C GLU A 234 -17.12 -6.77 -19.03
N MET A 235 -16.51 -5.62 -18.71
CA MET A 235 -15.11 -5.54 -18.30
C MET A 235 -14.85 -6.28 -16.97
N MET A 236 -15.72 -6.11 -15.96
CA MET A 236 -15.62 -6.87 -14.71
C MET A 236 -15.73 -8.38 -14.94
N LYS A 237 -16.61 -8.79 -15.86
CA LYS A 237 -16.78 -10.20 -16.21
C LYS A 237 -15.55 -10.79 -16.89
N GLN A 238 -14.89 -10.02 -17.77
CA GLN A 238 -13.63 -10.44 -18.40
C GLN A 238 -12.48 -10.56 -17.38
N MET A 239 -12.40 -9.66 -16.41
CA MET A 239 -11.39 -9.76 -15.34
C MET A 239 -11.60 -10.96 -14.43
N GLN A 240 -12.85 -11.38 -14.21
CA GLN A 240 -13.16 -12.59 -13.43
C GLN A 240 -12.90 -13.90 -14.18
N GLN A 241 -12.88 -13.88 -15.52
CA GLN A 241 -12.69 -15.06 -16.35
C GLN A 241 -11.21 -15.38 -16.65
N ASN A 242 -10.29 -14.47 -16.34
CA ASN A 242 -8.85 -14.63 -16.56
C ASN A 242 -8.06 -14.93 -15.27
N ASN A 243 -8.72 -15.36 -14.20
CA ASN A 243 -8.12 -15.86 -12.96
C ASN A 243 -8.34 -17.37 -12.81
#